data_AF-A0A2U2DS98-F1
#
_entry.id   AF-A0A2U2DS98-F1
#
_cell.length_a   1.000
_cell.length_b   1.000
_cell.length_c   1.000
_cell.angle_alpha   90.00
_cell.angle_beta   90.00
_cell.angle_gamma   90.00
#
_symmetry.space_group_name_H-M   'P 1'
#
loop_
_entity.id
_entity.type
_entity.pdbx_description
1 polymer ?
#
loop_
_entity_poly.entity_id
_entity_poly.type
_entity_poly.pdbx_seq_one_letter_code
_entity_poly.pdbx_strand_id
1 'polypeptide(L)'
;MATVTDYTALLSGYYWYPTLQAKPVILTYSFMTSSAAGNIEPEKNPFASAMDAGKQGLIRAALDTWASASGVILLETKSHEGDLNFGFYALEDNESAADAGLPTSGAFVNADGSFSVYGGRGDDGAGVVRFNTDTLTYSNDDFTHVALHEIGHALGLKHPFDTDPDVILDPSMDNGTYTVMTYNDYTPRLGSFDIQAVQVLFGNASADAAYPYAWTWDAPSETLRQTGTAAGEYIRGTRANDIIETGGGRDAIVTYAGDDIIYAHGQSFSANAGPGLDMVHNSVARSSMSQFQFDRTADTITMRFGDQTQSLFGVERLGFSDGTLALDIAGNAGQAYRIYQAAFDRTPDAAGLSFWIKTIDAGRSLLDVAAGFIGSQEFASVYGGVTDNVGFISKLYENVLGRAGEAAGIGYWEGQMNGGVSKASVLAGFSESAENITGVAPAIADGIWYV
;
A
#
# COMPACT_ATOMS: atom_id res chain seq x y z
N MET A 1 15.11 3.32 35.54
CA MET A 1 15.80 4.55 35.07
C MET A 1 17.31 4.49 35.29
N ALA A 2 18.07 4.19 34.24
CA ALA A 2 19.52 4.37 34.19
C ALA A 2 19.86 5.74 33.60
N THR A 3 20.84 6.45 34.17
CA THR A 3 21.39 7.67 33.60
C THR A 3 22.69 7.34 32.88
N VAL A 4 22.79 7.69 31.60
CA VAL A 4 23.96 7.40 30.76
C VAL A 4 24.59 8.70 30.24
N THR A 5 25.83 8.60 29.76
CA THR A 5 26.60 9.73 29.20
C THR A 5 26.93 9.52 27.72
N ASP A 6 26.10 8.71 27.05
CA ASP A 6 26.26 8.31 25.66
C ASP A 6 24.92 8.30 24.91
N TYR A 7 24.98 7.98 23.62
CA TYR A 7 23.85 8.00 22.69
C TYR A 7 22.71 7.02 23.03
N THR A 8 22.93 6.03 23.91
CA THR A 8 21.91 5.00 24.19
C THR A 8 20.65 5.57 24.83
N ALA A 9 20.75 6.75 25.46
CA ALA A 9 19.60 7.52 25.96
C ALA A 9 18.62 7.98 24.86
N LEU A 10 19.06 8.03 23.60
CA LEU A 10 18.24 8.48 22.48
C LEU A 10 17.50 7.34 21.77
N LEU A 11 17.78 6.08 22.10
CA LEU A 11 17.13 4.95 21.44
C LEU A 11 15.73 4.71 22.01
N SER A 12 14.70 4.82 21.16
CA SER A 12 13.31 4.56 21.57
C SER A 12 12.97 3.07 21.70
N GLY A 13 13.79 2.20 21.10
CA GLY A 13 13.47 0.77 20.91
C GLY A 13 12.58 0.49 19.70
N TYR A 14 12.03 1.52 19.06
CA TYR A 14 11.30 1.44 17.80
C TYR A 14 12.22 1.81 16.63
N TYR A 15 12.12 1.08 15.54
CA TYR A 15 12.94 1.31 14.34
C TYR A 15 12.29 0.62 13.14
N TRP A 16 12.52 1.21 11.97
CA TRP A 16 12.16 0.59 10.71
C TRP A 16 13.02 -0.67 10.51
N TYR A 17 12.40 -1.80 10.17
CA TYR A 17 13.07 -3.10 9.92
C TYR A 17 13.70 -3.79 11.16
N PRO A 18 12.89 -4.49 11.98
CA PRO A 18 13.34 -5.19 13.19
C PRO A 18 14.42 -6.27 12.97
N THR A 19 14.55 -6.77 11.75
CA THR A 19 15.50 -7.84 11.39
C THR A 19 16.88 -7.32 10.98
N LEU A 20 17.09 -6.00 10.90
CA LEU A 20 18.26 -5.38 10.24
C LEU A 20 18.92 -4.24 11.04
N GLN A 21 19.11 -4.37 12.35
CA GLN A 21 19.88 -3.35 13.10
C GLN A 21 21.28 -3.12 12.49
N ALA A 22 21.66 -1.85 12.40
CA ALA A 22 22.91 -1.36 11.81
C ALA A 22 23.10 -1.70 10.32
N LYS A 23 22.00 -1.84 9.55
CA LYS A 23 22.03 -2.03 8.10
C LYS A 23 21.20 -0.97 7.40
N PRO A 24 21.55 -0.62 6.15
CA PRO A 24 20.85 0.41 5.40
C PRO A 24 19.39 0.02 5.13
N VAL A 25 18.55 1.04 5.00
CA VAL A 25 17.11 0.88 4.80
C VAL A 25 16.62 1.84 3.72
N ILE A 26 15.70 1.38 2.87
CA ILE A 26 14.97 2.24 1.95
C ILE A 26 13.65 2.63 2.62
N LEU A 27 13.44 3.94 2.76
CA LEU A 27 12.18 4.54 3.22
C LEU A 27 11.69 5.54 2.19
N THR A 28 10.37 5.60 2.00
CA THR A 28 9.76 6.67 1.20
C THR A 28 9.34 7.85 2.05
N TYR A 29 9.23 9.03 1.46
CA TYR A 29 8.61 10.18 2.11
C TYR A 29 7.72 10.97 1.17
N SER A 30 6.66 11.57 1.71
CA SER A 30 5.74 12.38 0.93
C SER A 30 5.29 13.66 1.64
N PHE A 31 4.83 14.63 0.85
CA PHE A 31 4.25 15.87 1.34
C PHE A 31 2.74 15.85 1.22
N MET A 32 2.07 15.98 2.35
CA MET A 32 0.63 15.79 2.47
C MET A 32 -0.14 16.92 1.80
N THR A 33 -1.14 16.55 0.98
CA THR A 33 -2.12 17.46 0.36
C THR A 33 -3.51 17.36 0.97
N SER A 34 -3.74 16.34 1.78
CA SER A 34 -4.90 16.14 2.65
C SER A 34 -4.45 15.36 3.89
N SER A 35 -5.35 15.09 4.83
CA SER A 35 -4.99 14.28 6.01
C SER A 35 -4.40 12.93 5.58
N ALA A 36 -3.28 12.55 6.19
CA ALA A 36 -2.65 11.26 5.99
C ALA A 36 -3.55 10.12 6.47
N ALA A 37 -3.48 8.98 5.78
CA ALA A 37 -3.88 7.70 6.36
C ALA A 37 -3.06 7.47 7.65
N GLY A 38 -3.72 7.05 8.73
CA GLY A 38 -3.09 6.94 10.05
C GLY A 38 -2.85 8.22 10.83
N ASN A 39 -3.45 9.36 10.45
CA ASN A 39 -3.51 10.50 11.38
C ASN A 39 -4.33 10.11 12.63
N ILE A 40 -3.64 9.77 13.72
CA ILE A 40 -4.25 9.42 15.00
C ILE A 40 -4.88 10.67 15.60
N GLU A 41 -6.12 10.52 16.09
CA GLU A 41 -6.93 11.61 16.66
C GLU A 41 -7.11 12.79 15.68
N PRO A 42 -7.65 12.55 14.48
CA PRO A 42 -7.79 13.58 13.44
C PRO A 42 -8.75 14.71 13.84
N GLU A 43 -9.60 14.48 14.84
CA GLU A 43 -10.44 15.52 15.44
C GLU A 43 -9.64 16.49 16.32
N LYS A 44 -8.55 16.02 16.96
CA LYS A 44 -7.67 16.85 17.79
C LYS A 44 -6.54 17.49 16.98
N ASN A 45 -6.05 16.76 15.98
CA ASN A 45 -4.97 17.18 15.11
C ASN A 45 -5.43 17.20 13.65
N PRO A 46 -6.40 18.04 13.28
CA PRO A 46 -6.88 18.11 11.90
C PRO A 46 -5.79 18.65 10.97
N PHE A 47 -5.70 18.03 9.79
CA PHE A 47 -4.88 18.55 8.69
C PHE A 47 -5.34 19.97 8.34
N ALA A 48 -4.41 20.91 8.36
CA ALA A 48 -4.68 22.32 8.13
C ALA A 48 -4.34 22.74 6.69
N SER A 49 -3.13 22.40 6.21
CA SER A 49 -2.71 22.79 4.86
C SER A 49 -1.52 21.99 4.33
N ALA A 50 -1.39 21.95 3.01
CA ALA A 50 -0.21 21.44 2.32
C ALA A 50 1.00 22.36 2.55
N MET A 51 2.20 21.77 2.58
CA MET A 51 3.45 22.53 2.64
C MET A 51 3.72 23.26 1.32
N ASP A 52 4.17 24.51 1.40
CA ASP A 52 4.68 25.23 0.23
C ASP A 52 6.06 24.71 -0.22
N ALA A 53 6.48 25.08 -1.43
CA ALA A 53 7.75 24.64 -1.99
C ALA A 53 8.98 25.03 -1.16
N GLY A 54 8.91 26.13 -0.40
CA GLY A 54 9.98 26.57 0.48
C GLY A 54 10.16 25.65 1.68
N LYS A 55 9.07 25.35 2.39
CA LYS A 55 9.07 24.43 3.53
C LYS A 55 9.37 23.00 3.10
N GLN A 56 8.85 22.55 1.97
CA GLN A 56 9.26 21.26 1.37
C GLN A 56 10.77 21.21 1.13
N GLY A 57 11.36 22.29 0.60
CA GLY A 57 12.82 22.38 0.40
C GLY A 57 13.63 22.25 1.69
N LEU A 58 13.14 22.80 2.81
CA LEU A 58 13.78 22.66 4.12
C LEU A 58 13.66 21.23 4.67
N ILE A 59 12.51 20.57 4.51
CA ILE A 59 12.35 19.16 4.89
C ILE A 59 13.29 18.27 4.08
N ARG A 60 13.38 18.45 2.76
CA ARG A 60 14.33 17.70 1.92
C ARG A 60 15.78 17.87 2.40
N ALA A 61 16.19 19.10 2.73
CA ALA A 61 17.54 19.34 3.27
C ALA A 61 17.77 18.70 4.66
N ALA A 62 16.75 18.66 5.52
CA ALA A 62 16.82 17.98 6.81
C ALA A 62 16.91 16.45 6.65
N LEU A 63 16.14 15.89 5.71
CA LEU A 63 16.21 14.47 5.31
C LEU A 63 17.60 14.13 4.75
N ASP A 64 18.15 14.95 3.87
CA ASP A 64 19.51 14.79 3.34
C ASP A 64 20.57 14.80 4.45
N THR A 65 20.35 15.59 5.51
CA THR A 65 21.26 15.63 6.67
C THR A 65 21.26 14.29 7.43
N TRP A 66 20.09 13.69 7.64
CA TRP A 66 19.95 12.38 8.27
C TRP A 66 20.50 11.25 7.38
N ALA A 67 20.17 11.25 6.09
CA ALA A 67 20.69 10.29 5.13
C ALA A 67 22.22 10.36 5.03
N SER A 68 22.80 11.57 4.95
CA SER A 68 24.26 11.74 4.89
C SER A 68 25.00 11.32 6.17
N ALA A 69 24.29 11.13 7.28
CA ALA A 69 24.86 10.68 8.54
C ALA A 69 24.69 9.16 8.78
N SER A 70 23.83 8.49 8.00
CA SER A 70 23.34 7.14 8.31
C SER A 70 23.19 6.28 7.05
N GLY A 71 22.73 5.03 7.18
CA GLY A 71 22.40 4.18 6.03
C GLY A 71 20.94 4.31 5.55
N VAL A 72 20.26 5.41 5.87
CA VAL A 72 18.87 5.61 5.44
C VAL A 72 18.86 6.18 4.04
N ILE A 73 18.27 5.43 3.11
CA ILE A 73 18.00 5.83 1.74
C ILE A 73 16.57 6.39 1.69
N LEU A 74 16.43 7.68 1.33
CA LEU A 74 15.15 8.38 1.34
C LEU A 74 14.68 8.67 -0.08
N LEU A 75 13.53 8.14 -0.44
CA LEU A 75 12.92 8.29 -1.77
C LEU A 75 11.67 9.15 -1.67
N GLU A 76 11.61 10.25 -2.40
CA GLU A 76 10.40 11.08 -2.45
C GLU A 76 9.32 10.40 -3.28
N THR A 77 8.11 10.34 -2.74
CA THR A 77 6.89 9.87 -3.38
C THR A 77 5.82 10.96 -3.38
N LYS A 78 4.77 10.75 -4.18
CA LYS A 78 3.58 11.57 -4.27
C LYS A 78 2.88 11.53 -2.92
N SER A 79 2.13 12.60 -2.68
CA SER A 79 1.35 12.80 -1.46
C SER A 79 0.62 11.51 -1.06
N HIS A 80 0.77 11.09 0.21
CA HIS A 80 0.15 9.93 0.87
C HIS A 80 0.86 8.57 0.75
N GLU A 81 2.00 8.49 0.04
CA GLU A 81 2.70 7.22 -0.21
C GLU A 81 4.05 7.12 0.53
N GLY A 82 4.28 8.00 1.51
CA GLY A 82 5.49 7.99 2.32
C GLY A 82 5.44 6.97 3.45
N ASP A 83 6.57 6.34 3.76
CA ASP A 83 6.82 5.84 5.11
C ASP A 83 6.85 7.03 6.09
N LEU A 84 7.43 8.15 5.65
CA LEU A 84 7.42 9.43 6.35
C LEU A 84 6.47 10.43 5.67
N ASN A 85 5.55 11.04 6.41
CA ASN A 85 4.48 11.86 5.86
C ASN A 85 4.46 13.24 6.52
N PHE A 86 4.70 14.30 5.73
CA PHE A 86 4.90 15.66 6.26
C PHE A 86 3.75 16.60 5.90
N GLY A 87 3.11 17.21 6.90
CA GLY A 87 2.04 18.20 6.67
C GLY A 87 1.93 19.26 7.76
N PHE A 88 1.11 20.29 7.49
CA PHE A 88 0.71 21.26 8.52
C PHE A 88 -0.65 20.89 9.11
N TYR A 89 -0.72 20.94 10.43
CA TYR A 89 -1.88 20.55 11.23
C TYR A 89 -2.18 21.65 12.24
N ALA A 90 -3.46 21.78 12.62
CA ALA A 90 -3.82 22.58 13.78
C ALA A 90 -3.79 21.66 14.99
N LEU A 91 -2.66 21.64 15.72
CA LEU A 91 -2.55 20.85 16.95
C LEU A 91 -3.29 21.55 18.09
N GLU A 92 -3.65 20.82 19.15
CA GLU A 92 -4.44 21.34 20.26
C GLU A 92 -3.71 22.50 21.00
N ASP A 93 -4.47 23.46 21.56
CA ASP A 93 -3.93 24.66 22.20
C ASP A 93 -2.98 24.32 23.38
N ASN A 94 -1.78 24.92 23.40
CA ASN A 94 -0.62 24.65 24.28
C ASN A 94 0.25 23.43 23.92
N GLU A 95 0.06 22.84 22.75
CA GLU A 95 0.90 21.72 22.29
C GLU A 95 2.05 22.16 21.38
N SER A 96 3.05 21.28 21.32
CA SER A 96 4.36 21.40 20.68
C SER A 96 4.37 22.07 19.30
N ALA A 97 5.51 22.63 18.92
CA ALA A 97 5.72 23.16 17.56
C ALA A 97 5.47 22.11 16.47
N ALA A 98 5.71 20.85 16.78
CA ALA A 98 5.40 19.70 15.94
C ALA A 98 5.31 18.42 16.80
N ASP A 99 4.87 17.33 16.17
CA ASP A 99 5.04 15.98 16.69
C ASP A 99 5.33 14.99 15.55
N ALA A 100 5.88 13.84 15.91
CA ALA A 100 6.10 12.74 14.98
C ALA A 100 5.86 11.36 15.62
N GLY A 101 5.24 10.47 14.84
CA GLY A 101 5.05 9.08 15.22
C GLY A 101 6.31 8.23 15.06
N LEU A 102 6.66 7.47 16.11
CA LEU A 102 7.76 6.50 16.09
C LEU A 102 7.51 5.34 15.08
N PRO A 103 8.54 4.60 14.65
CA PRO A 103 8.41 3.44 13.75
C PRO A 103 7.76 2.21 14.43
N THR A 104 6.44 2.21 14.56
CA THR A 104 5.70 1.17 15.32
C THR A 104 5.23 -0.03 14.47
N SER A 105 5.47 -0.01 13.15
CA SER A 105 5.10 -1.10 12.23
C SER A 105 6.33 -1.81 11.63
N GLY A 106 6.18 -3.10 11.33
CA GLY A 106 7.24 -3.90 10.72
C GLY A 106 6.82 -5.35 10.40
N ALA A 107 7.72 -6.09 9.77
CA ALA A 107 7.57 -7.53 9.56
C ALA A 107 8.90 -8.26 9.82
N PHE A 108 8.80 -9.56 10.13
CA PHE A 108 9.94 -10.42 10.41
C PHE A 108 9.72 -11.85 9.94
N VAL A 109 10.82 -12.59 9.74
CA VAL A 109 10.81 -14.00 9.34
C VAL A 109 10.71 -14.89 10.59
N ASN A 110 9.69 -15.75 10.62
CA ASN A 110 9.49 -16.79 11.61
C ASN A 110 10.50 -17.93 11.43
N ALA A 111 10.69 -18.76 12.46
CA ALA A 111 11.65 -19.86 12.43
C ALA A 111 11.36 -20.94 11.36
N ASP A 112 10.13 -21.02 10.87
CA ASP A 112 9.71 -21.91 9.79
C ASP A 112 9.85 -21.29 8.38
N GLY A 113 10.37 -20.06 8.29
CA GLY A 113 10.54 -19.33 7.04
C GLY A 113 9.31 -18.59 6.55
N SER A 114 8.17 -18.66 7.25
CA SER A 114 7.04 -17.76 7.03
C SER A 114 7.34 -16.37 7.60
N PHE A 115 6.54 -15.35 7.31
CA PHE A 115 6.69 -14.02 7.92
C PHE A 115 5.50 -13.65 8.79
N SER A 116 5.77 -12.79 9.75
CA SER A 116 4.77 -12.16 10.61
C SER A 116 4.88 -10.65 10.44
N VAL A 117 3.74 -9.96 10.32
CA VAL A 117 3.65 -8.49 10.32
C VAL A 117 3.08 -8.05 11.66
N TYR A 118 3.66 -7.03 12.28
CA TYR A 118 3.08 -6.35 13.45
C TYR A 118 2.98 -4.85 13.14
N GLY A 119 1.89 -4.20 13.58
CA GLY A 119 1.54 -2.89 13.04
C GLY A 119 1.34 -2.99 11.51
N GLY A 120 1.09 -1.87 10.82
CA GLY A 120 0.99 -1.94 9.34
C GLY A 120 -0.41 -2.20 8.80
N ARG A 121 -1.45 -1.71 9.49
CA ARG A 121 -2.73 -1.41 8.82
C ARG A 121 -2.71 -0.10 8.04
N GLY A 122 -1.56 0.59 7.97
CA GLY A 122 -1.46 1.94 7.42
C GLY A 122 -2.00 3.04 8.34
N ASP A 123 -2.48 2.67 9.54
CA ASP A 123 -3.30 3.52 10.41
C ASP A 123 -2.73 3.79 11.83
N ASP A 124 -1.49 3.38 12.12
CA ASP A 124 -0.88 3.46 13.46
C ASP A 124 -0.07 4.74 13.72
N GLY A 125 -0.14 5.72 12.81
CA GLY A 125 0.56 7.00 12.93
C GLY A 125 2.07 6.94 12.78
N ALA A 126 2.66 5.76 12.50
CA ALA A 126 4.09 5.61 12.31
C ALA A 126 4.59 6.51 11.16
N GLY A 127 5.65 7.28 11.41
CA GLY A 127 6.27 8.17 10.42
C GLY A 127 5.41 9.36 9.99
N VAL A 128 4.23 9.58 10.57
CA VAL A 128 3.47 10.82 10.37
C VAL A 128 4.15 11.94 11.15
N VAL A 129 4.54 13.01 10.46
CA VAL A 129 5.21 14.19 11.00
C VAL A 129 4.33 15.42 10.81
N ARG A 130 3.84 15.95 11.93
CA ARG A 130 2.83 17.01 11.99
C ARG A 130 3.47 18.29 12.48
N PHE A 131 3.56 19.30 11.63
CA PHE A 131 3.97 20.63 12.04
C PHE A 131 2.75 21.46 12.42
N ASN A 132 2.77 22.12 13.57
CA ASN A 132 1.71 23.04 13.95
C ASN A 132 1.68 24.23 12.96
N THR A 133 0.49 24.74 12.64
CA THR A 133 0.32 25.97 11.84
C THR A 133 1.12 27.17 12.35
N ASP A 134 1.44 27.25 13.64
CA ASP A 134 2.28 28.32 14.20
C ASP A 134 3.70 28.36 13.58
N THR A 135 4.21 27.19 13.17
CA THR A 135 5.52 27.06 12.51
C THR A 135 5.58 27.68 11.11
N LEU A 136 4.43 28.06 10.53
CA LEU A 136 4.38 28.81 9.27
C LEU A 136 5.09 30.16 9.39
N THR A 137 5.11 30.74 10.60
CA THR A 137 5.73 32.04 10.88
C THR A 137 7.21 31.93 11.27
N TYR A 138 7.71 30.71 11.46
CA TYR A 138 9.08 30.47 11.90
C TYR A 138 10.08 30.90 10.82
N SER A 139 11.25 31.36 11.29
CA SER A 139 12.39 31.53 10.40
C SER A 139 12.78 30.18 9.77
N ASN A 140 13.57 30.22 8.70
CA ASN A 140 14.01 28.97 8.06
C ASN A 140 14.85 28.12 9.01
N ASP A 141 15.70 28.74 9.83
CA ASP A 141 16.54 28.01 10.78
C ASP A 141 15.68 27.39 11.89
N ASP A 142 14.66 28.11 12.37
CA ASP A 142 13.73 27.59 13.39
C ASP A 142 12.92 26.40 12.88
N PHE A 143 12.40 26.50 11.67
CA PHE A 143 11.72 25.39 11.03
C PHE A 143 12.67 24.21 10.79
N THR A 144 13.92 24.47 10.40
CA THR A 144 14.93 23.42 10.17
C THR A 144 15.28 22.68 11.45
N HIS A 145 15.41 23.38 12.58
CA HIS A 145 15.63 22.75 13.88
C HIS A 145 14.49 21.79 14.24
N VAL A 146 13.23 22.25 14.15
CA VAL A 146 12.06 21.41 14.41
C VAL A 146 12.00 20.23 13.44
N ALA A 147 12.25 20.45 12.14
CA ALA A 147 12.27 19.39 11.15
C ALA A 147 13.30 18.30 11.45
N LEU A 148 14.53 18.68 11.81
CA LEU A 148 15.57 17.73 12.19
C LEU A 148 15.17 16.92 13.42
N HIS A 149 14.55 17.57 14.42
CA HIS A 149 14.04 16.93 15.63
C HIS A 149 12.96 15.90 15.31
N GLU A 150 11.91 16.29 14.60
CA GLU A 150 10.79 15.38 14.30
C GLU A 150 11.17 14.24 13.37
N ILE A 151 12.08 14.46 12.41
CA ILE A 151 12.62 13.37 11.60
C ILE A 151 13.40 12.39 12.49
N GLY A 152 14.08 12.86 13.54
CA GLY A 152 14.71 11.99 14.54
C GLY A 152 13.71 11.02 15.17
N HIS A 153 12.56 11.52 15.62
CA HIS A 153 11.46 10.68 16.10
C HIS A 153 10.96 9.71 15.04
N ALA A 154 10.68 10.21 13.83
CA ALA A 154 10.21 9.38 12.73
C ALA A 154 11.22 8.30 12.30
N LEU A 155 12.51 8.44 12.65
CA LEU A 155 13.55 7.44 12.45
C LEU A 155 13.78 6.52 13.66
N GLY A 156 13.16 6.81 14.81
CA GLY A 156 13.20 5.96 16.01
C GLY A 156 14.01 6.51 17.18
N LEU A 157 14.39 7.79 17.17
CA LEU A 157 15.01 8.45 18.33
C LEU A 157 13.93 8.98 19.29
N LYS A 158 14.23 9.02 20.59
CA LYS A 158 13.39 9.64 21.63
C LYS A 158 14.06 10.86 22.25
N HIS A 159 13.34 11.61 23.08
CA HIS A 159 13.96 12.68 23.84
C HIS A 159 14.97 12.11 24.86
N PRO A 160 16.06 12.84 25.15
CA PRO A 160 17.09 12.41 26.10
C PRO A 160 16.56 12.27 27.54
N PHE A 161 15.44 12.92 27.88
CA PHE A 161 14.82 12.89 29.20
C PHE A 161 13.62 11.93 29.31
N ASP A 162 13.17 11.34 28.19
CA ASP A 162 12.04 10.40 28.19
C ASP A 162 12.38 9.13 28.94
N THR A 163 11.46 8.67 29.77
CA THR A 163 11.65 7.51 30.65
C THR A 163 11.18 6.19 30.03
N ASP A 164 10.73 6.19 28.78
CA ASP A 164 10.35 4.99 28.03
C ASP A 164 11.17 4.88 26.73
N PRO A 165 12.06 3.87 26.60
CA PRO A 165 12.50 2.94 27.63
C PRO A 165 13.26 3.65 28.76
N ASP A 166 13.46 2.92 29.87
CA ASP A 166 13.88 3.38 31.20
C ASP A 166 15.35 3.86 31.31
N VAL A 167 15.83 4.62 30.31
CA VAL A 167 17.21 5.14 30.14
C VAL A 167 17.14 6.62 29.73
N ILE A 168 17.80 7.49 30.50
CA ILE A 168 17.88 8.95 30.23
C ILE A 168 19.32 9.41 30.10
N LEU A 169 19.53 10.54 29.44
CA LEU A 169 20.83 11.19 29.33
C LEU A 169 21.15 11.96 30.62
N ASP A 170 22.44 12.00 30.99
CA ASP A 170 22.92 12.89 32.04
C ASP A 170 22.49 14.33 31.72
N PRO A 171 21.79 15.04 32.63
CA PRO A 171 21.30 16.39 32.38
C PRO A 171 22.38 17.41 31.98
N SER A 172 23.65 17.17 32.32
CA SER A 172 24.77 18.02 31.86
C SER A 172 25.09 17.88 30.38
N MET A 173 24.60 16.80 29.74
CA MET A 173 24.79 16.49 28.32
C MET A 173 23.50 16.64 27.50
N ASP A 174 22.35 16.90 28.14
CA ASP A 174 21.08 17.22 27.50
C ASP A 174 21.09 18.65 26.94
N ASN A 175 21.81 18.83 25.84
CA ASN A 175 22.03 20.11 25.18
C ASN A 175 22.39 19.93 23.69
N GLY A 176 22.35 21.03 22.93
CA GLY A 176 22.44 21.02 21.47
C GLY A 176 23.83 20.72 20.91
N THR A 177 24.83 20.51 21.78
CA THR A 177 26.14 19.96 21.38
C THR A 177 26.02 18.47 21.07
N TYR A 178 25.19 17.76 21.83
CA TYR A 178 25.13 16.30 21.79
C TYR A 178 23.93 15.80 20.99
N THR A 179 22.78 16.46 21.07
CA THR A 179 21.57 15.99 20.41
C THR A 179 20.65 17.14 20.00
N VAL A 180 20.04 17.03 18.82
CA VAL A 180 18.91 17.87 18.37
C VAL A 180 17.60 17.48 19.04
N MET A 181 17.56 16.30 19.69
CA MET A 181 16.40 15.81 20.44
C MET A 181 16.22 16.49 21.80
N THR A 182 17.13 17.38 22.21
CA THR A 182 17.00 18.17 23.45
C THR A 182 15.93 19.24 23.34
N TYR A 183 15.31 19.61 24.46
CA TYR A 183 14.45 20.80 24.56
C TYR A 183 15.20 22.02 25.11
N ASN A 184 16.44 21.85 25.58
CA ASN A 184 17.14 22.91 26.32
C ASN A 184 17.86 23.92 25.42
N ASP A 185 18.08 23.56 24.16
CA ASP A 185 18.90 24.35 23.24
C ASP A 185 18.33 24.37 21.82
N TYR A 186 18.54 25.51 21.18
CA TYR A 186 18.31 25.67 19.76
C TYR A 186 19.50 25.19 18.94
N THR A 187 19.30 24.19 18.08
CA THR A 187 20.38 23.63 17.23
C THR A 187 19.85 23.10 15.90
N PRO A 188 19.95 23.86 14.78
CA PRO A 188 19.53 23.37 13.47
C PRO A 188 20.61 22.47 12.83
N ARG A 189 21.14 21.51 13.59
CA ARG A 189 22.13 20.51 13.15
C ARG A 189 22.10 19.28 14.06
N LEU A 190 22.53 18.14 13.53
CA LEU A 190 22.74 16.92 14.32
C LEU A 190 23.93 17.07 15.27
N GLY A 191 23.75 16.65 16.51
CA GLY A 191 24.80 16.47 17.51
C GLY A 191 25.48 15.11 17.40
N SER A 192 26.56 14.92 18.16
CA SER A 192 27.35 13.69 18.10
C SER A 192 26.59 12.42 18.51
N PHE A 193 25.60 12.53 19.41
CA PHE A 193 24.79 11.41 19.86
C PHE A 193 23.67 11.08 18.88
N ASP A 194 23.11 12.05 18.16
CA ASP A 194 22.14 11.80 17.08
C ASP A 194 22.76 10.90 16.01
N ILE A 195 23.98 11.25 15.57
CA ILE A 195 24.73 10.51 14.56
C ILE A 195 25.01 9.09 15.04
N GLN A 196 25.48 8.92 16.28
CA GLN A 196 25.75 7.59 16.83
C GLN A 196 24.48 6.74 16.96
N ALA A 197 23.39 7.34 17.44
CA ALA A 197 22.11 6.64 17.61
C ALA A 197 21.55 6.16 16.27
N VAL A 198 21.44 7.05 15.28
CA VAL A 198 20.91 6.68 13.95
C VAL A 198 21.81 5.66 13.23
N GLN A 199 23.12 5.71 13.46
CA GLN A 199 24.05 4.73 12.88
C GLN A 199 23.94 3.34 13.52
N VAL A 200 23.52 3.25 14.78
CA VAL A 200 23.19 1.96 15.40
C VAL A 200 21.91 1.38 14.82
N LEU A 201 20.96 2.23 14.42
CA LEU A 201 19.73 1.78 13.76
C LEU A 201 20.00 1.34 12.32
N PHE A 202 20.67 2.17 11.51
CA PHE A 202 20.71 2.00 10.05
C PHE A 202 22.11 1.88 9.43
N GLY A 203 23.16 1.87 10.25
CA GLY A 203 24.54 1.95 9.75
C GLY A 203 24.95 3.37 9.37
N ASN A 204 26.18 3.54 8.89
CA ASN A 204 26.73 4.85 8.47
C ASN A 204 26.43 5.16 7.00
N ALA A 205 26.77 6.37 6.53
CA ALA A 205 26.57 6.78 5.13
C ALA A 205 27.29 5.94 4.07
N SER A 206 28.28 5.13 4.46
CA SER A 206 28.90 4.16 3.55
C SER A 206 28.14 2.82 3.52
N ALA A 207 27.19 2.62 4.44
CA ALA A 207 26.37 1.42 4.51
C ALA A 207 25.34 1.34 3.38
N ASP A 208 24.94 2.45 2.76
CA ASP A 208 24.04 2.44 1.58
C ASP A 208 24.58 1.55 0.45
N ALA A 209 25.89 1.58 0.21
CA ALA A 209 26.55 0.74 -0.78
C ALA A 209 26.54 -0.77 -0.39
N ALA A 210 26.20 -1.07 0.87
CA ALA A 210 26.02 -2.41 1.41
C ALA A 210 24.53 -2.79 1.54
N TYR A 211 23.60 -2.05 0.91
CA TYR A 211 22.22 -2.49 0.81
C TYR A 211 22.18 -3.89 0.20
N PRO A 212 21.48 -4.85 0.84
CA PRO A 212 21.66 -6.27 0.53
C PRO A 212 21.20 -6.65 -0.88
N TYR A 213 20.37 -5.83 -1.51
CA TYR A 213 19.73 -6.11 -2.80
C TYR A 213 20.16 -5.09 -3.86
N ALA A 214 20.25 -5.50 -5.11
CA ALA A 214 20.35 -4.53 -6.20
C ALA A 214 19.01 -3.80 -6.31
N TRP A 215 19.02 -2.46 -6.38
CA TRP A 215 17.79 -1.67 -6.42
C TRP A 215 17.89 -0.47 -7.37
N THR A 216 16.73 -0.01 -7.85
CA THR A 216 16.57 1.24 -8.62
C THR A 216 15.24 1.91 -8.30
N TRP A 217 15.21 3.23 -8.35
CA TRP A 217 13.98 4.03 -8.21
C TRP A 217 13.64 4.75 -9.52
N ASP A 218 12.43 4.55 -10.04
CA ASP A 218 11.88 5.30 -11.17
C ASP A 218 10.87 6.34 -10.67
N ALA A 219 11.33 7.58 -10.42
CA ALA A 219 10.51 8.63 -9.83
C ALA A 219 9.24 8.99 -10.65
N PRO A 220 9.26 9.06 -12.00
CA PRO A 220 8.05 9.26 -12.80
C PRO A 220 6.91 8.26 -12.55
N SER A 221 7.23 6.97 -12.41
CA SER A 221 6.23 5.91 -12.17
C SER A 221 6.10 5.54 -10.70
N GLU A 222 6.97 6.08 -9.84
CA GLU A 222 7.09 5.77 -8.42
C GLU A 222 7.28 4.28 -8.21
N THR A 223 8.27 3.74 -8.91
CA THR A 223 8.54 2.31 -8.89
C THR A 223 9.88 2.00 -8.26
N LEU A 224 9.87 1.32 -7.12
CA LEU A 224 11.06 0.72 -6.55
C LEU A 224 11.24 -0.68 -7.13
N ARG A 225 12.36 -0.90 -7.82
CA ARG A 225 12.75 -2.25 -8.24
C ARG A 225 13.81 -2.78 -7.32
N GLN A 226 13.65 -4.03 -6.84
CA GLN A 226 14.63 -4.75 -6.03
C GLN A 226 14.88 -6.13 -6.60
N THR A 227 16.12 -6.62 -6.49
CA THR A 227 16.51 -7.98 -6.89
C THR A 227 17.21 -8.67 -5.72
N GLY A 228 16.54 -9.68 -5.16
CA GLY A 228 17.07 -10.58 -4.14
C GLY A 228 18.20 -11.45 -4.67
N THR A 229 18.74 -12.30 -3.79
CA THR A 229 19.85 -13.19 -4.08
C THR A 229 19.43 -14.65 -4.01
N ALA A 230 20.38 -15.59 -4.05
CA ALA A 230 20.09 -17.01 -3.92
C ALA A 230 19.77 -17.46 -2.46
N ALA A 231 19.91 -16.55 -1.48
CA ALA A 231 19.62 -16.82 -0.07
C ALA A 231 18.12 -16.67 0.21
N GLY A 232 17.62 -17.23 1.32
CA GLY A 232 16.28 -16.90 1.81
C GLY A 232 16.30 -15.57 2.57
N GLU A 233 15.55 -14.61 2.08
CA GLU A 233 15.67 -13.20 2.46
C GLU A 233 14.38 -12.59 2.97
N TYR A 234 14.49 -11.45 3.65
CA TYR A 234 13.36 -10.56 3.88
C TYR A 234 13.51 -9.34 2.95
N ILE A 235 12.63 -9.25 1.96
CA ILE A 235 12.63 -8.16 0.98
C ILE A 235 11.39 -7.31 1.25
N ARG A 236 11.60 -6.06 1.65
CA ARG A 236 10.53 -5.10 1.89
C ARG A 236 10.55 -4.05 0.79
N GLY A 237 9.39 -3.83 0.20
CA GLY A 237 9.10 -2.74 -0.71
C GLY A 237 8.74 -1.44 0.02
N THR A 238 7.95 -0.62 -0.64
CA THR A 238 7.54 0.71 -0.18
C THR A 238 6.01 0.79 -0.10
N ARG A 239 5.40 1.99 -0.09
CA ARG A 239 3.95 2.14 -0.29
C ARG A 239 3.61 2.65 -1.71
N ALA A 240 4.64 2.83 -2.52
CA ALA A 240 4.52 3.08 -3.94
C ALA A 240 4.73 1.76 -4.68
N ASN A 241 4.54 1.74 -5.99
CA ASN A 241 4.64 0.52 -6.77
C ASN A 241 6.02 -0.14 -6.59
N ASP A 242 6.03 -1.45 -6.39
CA ASP A 242 7.24 -2.24 -6.25
C ASP A 242 7.36 -3.28 -7.36
N ILE A 243 8.60 -3.51 -7.81
CA ILE A 243 8.95 -4.66 -8.63
C ILE A 243 10.01 -5.46 -7.89
N ILE A 244 9.64 -6.63 -7.37
CA ILE A 244 10.54 -7.49 -6.62
C ILE A 244 10.88 -8.73 -7.45
N GLU A 245 12.16 -8.90 -7.74
CA GLU A 245 12.69 -10.15 -8.26
C GLU A 245 13.30 -10.95 -7.11
N THR A 246 12.77 -12.15 -6.91
CA THR A 246 13.09 -12.97 -5.74
C THR A 246 14.53 -13.49 -5.71
N GLY A 247 15.11 -13.81 -6.88
CA GLY A 247 16.55 -14.14 -7.00
C GLY A 247 16.97 -15.55 -6.54
N GLY A 248 16.19 -16.20 -5.67
CA GLY A 248 16.41 -17.57 -5.20
C GLY A 248 15.91 -17.80 -3.78
N GLY A 249 16.24 -18.93 -3.17
CA GLY A 249 15.94 -19.15 -1.75
C GLY A 249 14.45 -19.28 -1.40
N ARG A 250 14.15 -19.09 -0.11
CA ARG A 250 12.77 -19.03 0.44
C ARG A 250 12.59 -17.64 1.04
N ASP A 251 12.00 -16.74 0.27
CA ASP A 251 11.90 -15.34 0.66
C ASP A 251 10.61 -15.02 1.41
N ALA A 252 10.68 -13.96 2.21
CA ALA A 252 9.57 -13.26 2.81
C ALA A 252 9.51 -11.85 2.22
N ILE A 253 8.37 -11.52 1.60
CA ILE A 253 8.20 -10.29 0.84
C ILE A 253 7.04 -9.48 1.42
N VAL A 254 7.23 -8.18 1.58
CA VAL A 254 6.17 -7.24 1.95
C VAL A 254 6.26 -6.01 1.06
N THR A 255 5.24 -5.74 0.23
CA THR A 255 5.21 -4.57 -0.68
C THR A 255 4.23 -3.49 -0.23
N TYR A 256 3.54 -3.71 0.90
CA TYR A 256 2.57 -2.78 1.49
C TYR A 256 1.43 -2.32 0.60
N ALA A 257 1.62 -1.28 -0.21
CA ALA A 257 0.56 -0.65 -0.98
C ALA A 257 1.12 -0.22 -2.33
N GLY A 258 0.25 -0.01 -3.31
CA GLY A 258 0.67 0.20 -4.69
C GLY A 258 0.29 -1.01 -5.53
N ASP A 259 0.45 -0.91 -6.85
CA ASP A 259 0.18 -2.02 -7.77
C ASP A 259 1.49 -2.77 -8.01
N ASP A 260 1.74 -3.81 -7.22
CA ASP A 260 3.06 -4.43 -7.12
C ASP A 260 3.24 -5.66 -8.02
N ILE A 261 4.49 -5.91 -8.42
CA ILE A 261 4.85 -7.08 -9.22
C ILE A 261 5.98 -7.87 -8.56
N ILE A 262 5.70 -9.13 -8.20
CA ILE A 262 6.68 -10.07 -7.67
C ILE A 262 7.01 -11.11 -8.75
N TYR A 263 8.26 -11.11 -9.23
CA TYR A 263 8.79 -12.15 -10.11
C TYR A 263 9.35 -13.31 -9.29
N ALA A 264 8.54 -14.36 -9.17
CA ALA A 264 8.82 -15.52 -8.35
C ALA A 264 9.65 -16.61 -9.04
N HIS A 265 9.73 -16.60 -10.38
CA HIS A 265 10.48 -17.58 -11.17
C HIS A 265 10.19 -19.06 -10.84
N GLY A 266 8.98 -19.34 -10.33
CA GLY A 266 8.56 -20.69 -9.94
C GLY A 266 9.31 -21.23 -8.70
N GLN A 267 9.60 -20.40 -7.71
CA GLN A 267 10.23 -20.82 -6.46
C GLN A 267 9.33 -20.65 -5.24
N SER A 268 9.75 -21.23 -4.11
CA SER A 268 9.08 -21.04 -2.82
C SER A 268 9.33 -19.64 -2.27
N PHE A 269 8.27 -18.95 -1.87
CA PHE A 269 8.37 -17.69 -1.12
C PHE A 269 7.06 -17.42 -0.39
N SER A 270 7.04 -16.36 0.39
CA SER A 270 5.85 -15.85 1.03
C SER A 270 5.75 -14.36 0.80
N ALA A 271 4.55 -13.86 0.54
CA ALA A 271 4.31 -12.44 0.30
C ALA A 271 3.04 -11.92 0.95
N ASN A 272 3.12 -10.71 1.48
CA ASN A 272 1.97 -9.84 1.75
C ASN A 272 2.11 -8.64 0.81
N ALA A 273 1.28 -8.60 -0.23
CA ALA A 273 1.33 -7.50 -1.18
C ALA A 273 0.48 -6.29 -0.74
N GLY A 274 -0.59 -6.56 0.01
CA GLY A 274 -1.35 -5.54 0.75
C GLY A 274 -2.45 -4.92 -0.12
N PRO A 275 -2.78 -3.62 0.02
CA PRO A 275 -3.78 -2.99 -0.84
C PRO A 275 -3.21 -2.53 -2.18
N GLY A 276 -3.86 -2.93 -3.26
CA GLY A 276 -3.47 -2.56 -4.62
C GLY A 276 -3.97 -3.60 -5.61
N LEU A 277 -3.52 -3.50 -6.86
CA LEU A 277 -3.65 -4.57 -7.84
C LEU A 277 -2.34 -5.33 -7.94
N ASP A 278 -2.20 -6.38 -7.12
CA ASP A 278 -0.91 -7.05 -6.95
C ASP A 278 -0.77 -8.32 -7.80
N MET A 279 0.43 -8.51 -8.35
CA MET A 279 0.74 -9.61 -9.26
C MET A 279 1.96 -10.41 -8.85
N VAL A 280 1.75 -11.73 -8.70
CA VAL A 280 2.85 -12.70 -8.65
C VAL A 280 3.05 -13.30 -10.03
N HIS A 281 4.17 -12.97 -10.68
CA HIS A 281 4.56 -13.51 -11.98
C HIS A 281 5.49 -14.72 -11.80
N ASN A 282 4.99 -15.91 -12.14
CA ASN A 282 5.75 -17.16 -11.98
C ASN A 282 6.76 -17.41 -13.10
N SER A 283 6.65 -16.71 -14.23
CA SER A 283 7.56 -16.84 -15.39
C SER A 283 7.61 -18.25 -16.02
N VAL A 284 6.66 -19.12 -15.68
CA VAL A 284 6.53 -20.49 -16.20
C VAL A 284 5.12 -20.72 -16.74
N ALA A 285 4.97 -21.71 -17.63
CA ALA A 285 3.66 -22.11 -18.14
C ALA A 285 2.89 -22.88 -17.07
N ARG A 286 1.56 -22.78 -17.08
CA ARG A 286 0.70 -23.54 -16.15
C ARG A 286 0.92 -25.04 -16.25
N SER A 287 1.09 -25.55 -17.47
CA SER A 287 1.36 -26.97 -17.74
C SER A 287 2.67 -27.48 -17.15
N SER A 288 3.62 -26.59 -16.87
CA SER A 288 4.90 -26.92 -16.24
C SER A 288 4.78 -27.19 -14.74
N MET A 289 3.66 -26.83 -14.11
CA MET A 289 3.37 -27.13 -12.70
C MET A 289 2.64 -28.45 -12.59
N SER A 290 3.40 -29.54 -12.53
CA SER A 290 2.89 -30.93 -12.54
C SER A 290 1.92 -31.28 -11.41
N GLN A 291 1.84 -30.45 -10.36
CA GLN A 291 0.94 -30.59 -9.21
C GLN A 291 0.55 -29.21 -8.69
N PHE A 292 -0.26 -28.46 -9.43
CA PHE A 292 -0.81 -27.21 -8.93
C PHE A 292 -1.90 -27.50 -7.90
N GLN A 293 -1.61 -27.27 -6.62
CA GLN A 293 -2.62 -27.27 -5.56
C GLN A 293 -2.83 -25.85 -5.10
N PHE A 294 -4.10 -25.45 -5.09
CA PHE A 294 -4.55 -24.13 -4.70
C PHE A 294 -5.43 -24.28 -3.47
N ASP A 295 -4.96 -23.77 -2.35
CA ASP A 295 -5.74 -23.68 -1.12
C ASP A 295 -5.98 -22.21 -0.81
N ARG A 296 -7.25 -21.82 -0.74
CA ARG A 296 -7.67 -20.45 -0.51
C ARG A 296 -8.45 -20.37 0.80
N THR A 297 -7.87 -19.66 1.76
CA THR A 297 -8.62 -19.14 2.90
C THR A 297 -9.15 -17.74 2.56
N ALA A 298 -9.81 -17.07 3.51
CA ALA A 298 -10.34 -15.72 3.25
C ALA A 298 -9.26 -14.74 2.75
N ASP A 299 -8.06 -14.81 3.34
CA ASP A 299 -7.02 -13.80 3.12
C ASP A 299 -5.68 -14.38 2.62
N THR A 300 -5.55 -15.70 2.49
CA THR A 300 -4.30 -16.35 2.09
C THR A 300 -4.50 -17.39 1.01
N ILE A 301 -3.63 -17.36 0.03
CA ILE A 301 -3.51 -18.32 -1.05
C ILE A 301 -2.23 -19.12 -0.85
N THR A 302 -2.36 -20.43 -0.77
CA THR A 302 -1.20 -21.33 -0.80
C THR A 302 -1.17 -22.06 -2.14
N MET A 303 -0.11 -21.81 -2.91
CA MET A 303 0.20 -22.55 -4.13
C MET A 303 1.30 -23.56 -3.84
N ARG A 304 1.11 -24.80 -4.25
CA ARG A 304 2.15 -25.83 -4.21
C ARG A 304 2.43 -26.31 -5.63
N PHE A 305 3.70 -26.54 -5.97
CA PHE A 305 4.13 -27.12 -7.24
C PHE A 305 5.41 -27.94 -7.02
N GLY A 306 5.27 -29.27 -7.03
CA GLY A 306 6.38 -30.16 -6.66
C GLY A 306 6.74 -30.02 -5.18
N ASP A 307 7.99 -29.67 -4.89
CA ASP A 307 8.50 -29.41 -3.53
C ASP A 307 8.44 -27.92 -3.11
N GLN A 308 7.96 -27.07 -4.02
CA GLN A 308 7.88 -25.63 -3.81
C GLN A 308 6.50 -25.24 -3.25
N THR A 309 6.51 -24.21 -2.41
CA THR A 309 5.30 -23.63 -1.80
C THR A 309 5.37 -22.12 -1.84
N GLN A 310 4.34 -21.48 -2.38
CA GLN A 310 4.12 -20.04 -2.28
C GLN A 310 2.95 -19.76 -1.34
N SER A 311 3.13 -18.82 -0.41
CA SER A 311 2.08 -18.36 0.52
C SER A 311 1.83 -16.88 0.31
N LEU A 312 0.69 -16.52 -0.24
CA LEU A 312 0.39 -15.20 -0.78
C LEU A 312 -0.79 -14.59 -0.03
N PHE A 313 -0.63 -13.37 0.45
CA PHE A 313 -1.66 -12.58 1.12
C PHE A 313 -1.88 -11.28 0.34
N GLY A 314 -3.14 -10.91 0.11
CA GLY A 314 -3.51 -9.71 -0.65
C GLY A 314 -2.92 -9.72 -2.07
N VAL A 315 -3.09 -10.81 -2.81
CA VAL A 315 -2.63 -10.92 -4.21
C VAL A 315 -3.83 -11.15 -5.12
N GLU A 316 -3.99 -10.27 -6.10
CA GLU A 316 -5.15 -10.27 -7.00
C GLU A 316 -4.85 -11.01 -8.30
N ARG A 317 -3.57 -11.17 -8.69
CA ARG A 317 -3.16 -11.73 -9.98
C ARG A 317 -2.05 -12.77 -9.83
N LEU A 318 -2.23 -13.93 -10.46
CA LEU A 318 -1.17 -14.92 -10.67
C LEU A 318 -0.84 -15.01 -12.16
N GLY A 319 0.36 -14.54 -12.51
CA GLY A 319 0.88 -14.54 -13.86
C GLY A 319 1.61 -15.84 -14.23
N PHE A 320 1.31 -16.33 -15.42
CA PHE A 320 1.97 -17.45 -16.06
C PHE A 320 2.33 -17.07 -17.51
N SER A 321 3.25 -17.81 -18.13
CA SER A 321 3.66 -17.50 -19.50
C SER A 321 2.55 -17.70 -20.55
N ASP A 322 1.45 -18.37 -20.19
CA ASP A 322 0.30 -18.66 -21.06
C ASP A 322 -1.03 -18.07 -20.56
N GLY A 323 -1.00 -17.17 -19.59
CA GLY A 323 -2.19 -16.44 -19.12
C GLY A 323 -2.09 -15.98 -17.66
N THR A 324 -3.10 -15.25 -17.21
CA THR A 324 -3.21 -14.73 -15.84
C THR A 324 -4.47 -15.25 -15.17
N LEU A 325 -4.34 -15.68 -13.92
CA LEU A 325 -5.47 -16.00 -13.05
C LEU A 325 -5.76 -14.80 -12.15
N ALA A 326 -6.95 -14.22 -12.30
CA ALA A 326 -7.47 -13.18 -11.42
C ALA A 326 -8.19 -13.80 -10.21
N LEU A 327 -7.91 -13.28 -9.02
CA LEU A 327 -8.32 -13.82 -7.73
C LEU A 327 -9.30 -12.91 -6.99
N ASP A 328 -9.42 -11.66 -7.40
CA ASP A 328 -10.39 -10.65 -6.99
C ASP A 328 -11.80 -10.94 -7.55
N ILE A 329 -12.32 -12.13 -7.26
CA ILE A 329 -13.66 -12.58 -7.70
C ILE A 329 -14.80 -11.72 -7.11
N ALA A 330 -14.53 -10.99 -6.04
CA ALA A 330 -15.41 -9.95 -5.50
C ALA A 330 -15.09 -8.54 -6.05
N GLY A 331 -13.85 -8.31 -6.52
CA GLY A 331 -13.35 -7.05 -7.06
C GLY A 331 -13.52 -6.92 -8.57
N ASN A 332 -12.56 -6.27 -9.23
CA ASN A 332 -12.64 -5.84 -10.63
C ASN A 332 -12.89 -7.00 -11.60
N ALA A 333 -12.15 -8.11 -11.46
CA ALA A 333 -12.32 -9.24 -12.36
C ALA A 333 -13.70 -9.90 -12.18
N GLY A 334 -14.15 -10.01 -10.93
CA GLY A 334 -15.49 -10.46 -10.60
C GLY A 334 -16.58 -9.60 -11.23
N GLN A 335 -16.45 -8.27 -11.12
CA GLN A 335 -17.36 -7.31 -11.74
C GLN A 335 -17.39 -7.45 -13.26
N ALA A 336 -16.22 -7.57 -13.90
CA ALA A 336 -16.12 -7.79 -15.35
C ALA A 336 -16.87 -9.05 -15.78
N TYR A 337 -16.70 -10.16 -15.05
CA TYR A 337 -17.39 -11.41 -15.35
C TYR A 337 -18.91 -11.29 -15.15
N ARG A 338 -19.33 -10.75 -13.99
CA ARG A 338 -20.75 -10.61 -13.64
C ARG A 338 -21.50 -9.72 -14.64
N ILE A 339 -20.93 -8.59 -15.04
CA ILE A 339 -21.62 -7.68 -15.94
C ILE A 339 -21.70 -8.23 -17.36
N TYR A 340 -20.67 -8.98 -17.77
CA TYR A 340 -20.66 -9.66 -19.06
C TYR A 340 -21.75 -10.73 -19.11
N GLN A 341 -21.84 -11.58 -18.07
CA GLN A 341 -22.90 -12.57 -17.96
C GLN A 341 -24.28 -11.90 -17.89
N ALA A 342 -24.42 -10.84 -17.09
CA ALA A 342 -25.67 -10.11 -16.96
C ALA A 342 -26.12 -9.45 -18.29
N ALA A 343 -25.17 -8.99 -19.10
CA ALA A 343 -25.45 -8.37 -20.38
C ALA A 343 -25.86 -9.39 -21.45
N PHE A 344 -25.35 -10.61 -21.43
CA PHE A 344 -25.51 -11.53 -22.59
C PHE A 344 -26.04 -12.93 -22.27
N ASP A 345 -26.28 -13.25 -21.00
CA ASP A 345 -26.74 -14.58 -20.53
C ASP A 345 -25.86 -15.72 -21.07
N ARG A 346 -24.54 -15.52 -21.02
CA ARG A 346 -23.57 -16.54 -21.43
C ARG A 346 -22.26 -16.38 -20.67
N THR A 347 -21.49 -17.47 -20.64
CA THR A 347 -20.08 -17.42 -20.23
C THR A 347 -19.33 -16.41 -21.11
N PRO A 348 -18.56 -15.48 -20.51
CA PRO A 348 -17.72 -14.56 -21.25
C PRO A 348 -16.72 -15.29 -22.13
N ASP A 349 -16.43 -14.77 -23.33
CA ASP A 349 -15.31 -15.26 -24.11
C ASP A 349 -13.99 -14.67 -23.56
N ALA A 350 -12.87 -15.38 -23.75
CA ALA A 350 -11.60 -15.00 -23.14
C ALA A 350 -11.09 -13.62 -23.57
N ALA A 351 -11.29 -13.22 -24.84
CA ALA A 351 -10.80 -11.95 -25.36
C ALA A 351 -11.61 -10.78 -24.82
N GLY A 352 -12.95 -10.89 -24.86
CA GLY A 352 -13.85 -9.89 -24.32
C GLY A 352 -13.70 -9.75 -22.80
N LEU A 353 -13.58 -10.86 -22.07
CA LEU A 353 -13.37 -10.83 -20.63
C LEU A 353 -12.05 -10.15 -20.27
N SER A 354 -10.95 -10.50 -20.94
CA SER A 354 -9.64 -9.85 -20.75
C SER A 354 -9.72 -8.35 -20.98
N PHE A 355 -10.39 -7.92 -22.06
CA PHE A 355 -10.58 -6.51 -22.36
C PHE A 355 -11.28 -5.77 -21.22
N TRP A 356 -12.39 -6.33 -20.71
CA TRP A 356 -13.15 -5.67 -19.64
C TRP A 356 -12.44 -5.69 -18.29
N ILE A 357 -11.74 -6.77 -17.93
CA ILE A 357 -10.89 -6.83 -16.73
C ILE A 357 -9.84 -5.71 -16.80
N LYS A 358 -9.05 -5.65 -17.87
CA LYS A 358 -8.02 -4.62 -18.08
C LYS A 358 -8.60 -3.21 -18.10
N THR A 359 -9.84 -3.05 -18.56
CA THR A 359 -10.53 -1.75 -18.58
C THR A 359 -10.91 -1.27 -17.18
N ILE A 360 -11.45 -2.16 -16.33
CA ILE A 360 -11.78 -1.82 -14.94
C ILE A 360 -10.51 -1.63 -14.12
N ASP A 361 -9.50 -2.49 -14.31
CA ASP A 361 -8.19 -2.37 -13.66
C ASP A 361 -7.51 -1.03 -13.99
N ALA A 362 -7.72 -0.48 -15.19
CA ALA A 362 -7.26 0.86 -15.57
C ALA A 362 -8.11 2.01 -15.00
N GLY A 363 -8.99 1.74 -14.02
CA GLY A 363 -9.78 2.74 -13.30
C GLY A 363 -11.10 3.13 -13.97
N ARG A 364 -11.59 2.40 -14.98
CA ARG A 364 -12.92 2.66 -15.54
C ARG A 364 -14.00 2.18 -14.59
N SER A 365 -15.03 3.03 -14.41
CA SER A 365 -16.16 2.69 -13.56
C SER A 365 -16.99 1.54 -14.16
N LEU A 366 -17.62 0.75 -13.29
CA LEU A 366 -18.56 -0.29 -13.73
C LEU A 366 -19.71 0.30 -14.57
N LEU A 367 -20.09 1.55 -14.32
CA LEU A 367 -21.11 2.25 -15.10
C LEU A 367 -20.66 2.51 -16.55
N ASP A 368 -19.40 2.92 -16.74
CA ASP A 368 -18.83 3.11 -18.08
C ASP A 368 -18.71 1.78 -18.82
N VAL A 369 -18.33 0.72 -18.11
CA VAL A 369 -18.31 -0.64 -18.65
C VAL A 369 -19.71 -1.07 -19.08
N ALA A 370 -20.72 -0.88 -18.22
CA ALA A 370 -22.12 -1.15 -18.54
C ALA A 370 -22.60 -0.40 -19.80
N ALA A 371 -22.23 0.88 -19.92
CA ALA A 371 -22.53 1.67 -21.10
C ALA A 371 -21.85 1.11 -22.36
N GLY A 372 -20.61 0.63 -22.23
CA GLY A 372 -19.88 -0.04 -23.30
C GLY A 372 -20.56 -1.34 -23.76
N PHE A 373 -21.06 -2.17 -22.83
CA PHE A 373 -21.89 -3.33 -23.16
C PHE A 373 -23.15 -2.92 -23.91
N ILE A 374 -23.91 -1.93 -23.41
CA ILE A 374 -25.14 -1.44 -24.05
C ILE A 374 -24.91 -0.90 -25.45
N GLY A 375 -23.78 -0.22 -25.66
CA GLY A 375 -23.38 0.32 -26.96
C GLY A 375 -22.87 -0.72 -27.96
N SER A 376 -22.70 -1.98 -27.54
CA SER A 376 -22.15 -3.03 -28.39
C SER A 376 -23.17 -3.58 -29.41
N GLN A 377 -22.66 -4.09 -30.53
CA GLN A 377 -23.49 -4.78 -31.53
C GLN A 377 -24.14 -6.06 -30.96
N GLU A 378 -23.47 -6.75 -30.05
CA GLU A 378 -24.01 -7.92 -29.39
C GLU A 378 -25.24 -7.55 -28.53
N PHE A 379 -25.16 -6.45 -27.79
CA PHE A 379 -26.30 -5.98 -27.00
C PHE A 379 -27.47 -5.55 -27.87
N ALA A 380 -27.22 -4.90 -29.01
CA ALA A 380 -28.27 -4.61 -29.99
C ALA A 380 -28.90 -5.90 -30.56
N SER A 381 -28.13 -6.99 -30.68
CA SER A 381 -28.64 -8.28 -31.15
C SER A 381 -29.49 -8.98 -30.09
N VAL A 382 -29.11 -8.88 -28.82
CA VAL A 382 -29.85 -9.47 -27.70
C VAL A 382 -31.07 -8.64 -27.33
N TYR A 383 -30.98 -7.32 -27.21
CA TYR A 383 -32.03 -6.43 -26.70
C TYR A 383 -32.70 -5.53 -27.75
N GLY A 384 -32.22 -5.49 -29.00
CA GLY A 384 -32.70 -4.51 -29.99
C GLY A 384 -34.19 -4.64 -30.38
N GLY A 385 -34.81 -5.79 -30.14
CA GLY A 385 -36.26 -5.98 -30.31
C GLY A 385 -37.11 -5.41 -29.17
N VAL A 386 -36.48 -4.92 -28.10
CA VAL A 386 -37.14 -4.42 -26.89
C VAL A 386 -37.21 -2.90 -26.92
N THR A 387 -38.41 -2.36 -27.09
CA THR A 387 -38.62 -0.94 -27.38
C THR A 387 -39.03 -0.10 -26.17
N ASP A 388 -39.40 -0.73 -25.05
CA ASP A 388 -39.86 -0.04 -23.83
C ASP A 388 -39.07 -0.47 -22.58
N ASN A 389 -39.22 0.30 -21.49
CA ASN A 389 -38.50 0.08 -20.25
C ASN A 389 -38.90 -1.24 -19.56
N VAL A 390 -40.20 -1.58 -19.56
CA VAL A 390 -40.72 -2.78 -18.90
C VAL A 390 -40.20 -4.06 -19.56
N GLY A 391 -40.18 -4.11 -20.88
CA GLY A 391 -39.60 -5.20 -21.65
C GLY A 391 -38.10 -5.32 -21.42
N PHE A 392 -37.40 -4.18 -21.29
CA PHE A 392 -35.96 -4.17 -21.03
C PHE A 392 -35.64 -4.77 -19.66
N ILE A 393 -36.36 -4.33 -18.62
CA ILE A 393 -36.21 -4.82 -17.25
C ILE A 393 -36.61 -6.29 -17.16
N SER A 394 -37.75 -6.68 -17.77
CA SER A 394 -38.20 -8.07 -17.81
C SER A 394 -37.12 -8.98 -18.41
N LYS A 395 -36.49 -8.55 -19.51
CA LYS A 395 -35.42 -9.32 -20.14
C LYS A 395 -34.15 -9.38 -19.30
N LEU A 396 -33.83 -8.36 -18.51
CA LEU A 396 -32.74 -8.43 -17.53
C LEU A 396 -33.04 -9.45 -16.41
N TYR A 397 -34.26 -9.50 -15.88
CA TYR A 397 -34.62 -10.54 -14.92
C TYR A 397 -34.41 -11.95 -15.49
N GLU A 398 -34.82 -12.17 -16.73
CA GLU A 398 -34.62 -13.46 -17.41
C GLU A 398 -33.13 -13.77 -17.62
N ASN A 399 -32.39 -12.85 -18.24
CA ASN A 399 -30.99 -13.06 -18.62
C ASN A 399 -30.02 -13.09 -17.44
N VAL A 400 -30.30 -12.34 -16.37
CA VAL A 400 -29.39 -12.19 -15.23
C VAL A 400 -29.75 -13.17 -14.12
N LEU A 401 -31.04 -13.32 -13.84
CA LEU A 401 -31.52 -14.06 -12.66
C LEU A 401 -32.20 -15.39 -13.04
N GLY A 402 -32.35 -15.68 -14.33
CA GLY A 402 -32.93 -16.93 -14.81
C GLY A 402 -34.42 -17.09 -14.48
N ARG A 403 -35.12 -15.99 -14.15
CA ARG A 403 -36.52 -16.00 -13.72
C ARG A 403 -37.27 -14.76 -14.19
N ALA A 404 -38.60 -14.83 -14.22
CA ALA A 404 -39.42 -13.65 -14.44
C ALA A 404 -39.29 -12.66 -13.27
N GLY A 405 -39.29 -11.37 -13.61
CA GLY A 405 -39.30 -10.30 -12.62
C GLY A 405 -40.63 -10.19 -11.89
N GLU A 406 -40.58 -10.00 -10.58
CA GLU A 406 -41.76 -9.69 -9.79
C GLU A 406 -42.31 -8.29 -10.11
N ALA A 407 -43.64 -8.13 -10.06
CA ALA A 407 -44.30 -6.88 -10.44
C ALA A 407 -43.78 -5.65 -9.67
N ALA A 408 -43.46 -5.81 -8.37
CA ALA A 408 -42.91 -4.74 -7.55
C ALA A 408 -41.50 -4.32 -7.99
N GLY A 409 -40.64 -5.30 -8.34
CA GLY A 409 -39.27 -5.04 -8.78
C GLY A 409 -39.23 -4.42 -10.18
N ILE A 410 -40.05 -4.92 -11.11
CA ILE A 410 -40.23 -4.29 -12.42
C ILE A 410 -40.71 -2.84 -12.27
N GLY A 411 -41.75 -2.62 -11.45
CA GLY A 411 -42.29 -1.29 -11.21
C GLY A 411 -41.29 -0.32 -10.55
N TYR A 412 -40.44 -0.83 -9.65
CA TYR A 412 -39.35 -0.04 -9.06
C TYR A 412 -38.37 0.45 -10.13
N TRP A 413 -37.81 -0.47 -10.93
CA TRP A 413 -36.82 -0.12 -11.96
C TRP A 413 -37.42 0.75 -13.07
N GLU A 414 -38.67 0.50 -13.46
CA GLU A 414 -39.38 1.34 -14.43
C GLU A 414 -39.53 2.76 -13.89
N GLY A 415 -39.91 2.93 -12.61
CA GLY A 415 -39.97 4.21 -11.94
C GLY A 415 -38.62 4.94 -11.93
N GLN A 416 -37.53 4.22 -11.66
CA GLN A 416 -36.16 4.77 -11.72
C GLN A 416 -35.81 5.26 -13.13
N MET A 417 -36.09 4.45 -14.16
CA MET A 417 -35.81 4.82 -15.55
C MET A 417 -36.66 6.01 -16.03
N ASN A 418 -37.93 6.06 -15.63
CA ASN A 418 -38.82 7.21 -15.90
C ASN A 418 -38.34 8.49 -15.17
N GLY A 419 -37.64 8.33 -14.04
CA GLY A 419 -36.96 9.41 -13.32
C GLY A 419 -35.60 9.83 -13.91
N GLY A 420 -35.14 9.19 -15.00
CA GLY A 420 -33.91 9.55 -15.71
C GLY A 420 -32.72 8.62 -15.47
N VAL A 421 -32.89 7.52 -14.71
CA VAL A 421 -31.83 6.51 -14.55
C VAL A 421 -31.56 5.81 -15.89
N SER A 422 -30.29 5.69 -16.26
CA SER A 422 -29.90 5.12 -17.55
C SER A 422 -30.03 3.59 -17.59
N LYS A 423 -30.14 3.02 -18.79
CA LYS A 423 -30.06 1.55 -18.98
C LYS A 423 -28.75 0.97 -18.43
N ALA A 424 -27.64 1.72 -18.51
CA ALA A 424 -26.34 1.30 -17.99
C ALA A 424 -26.35 1.17 -16.48
N SER A 425 -26.99 2.13 -15.79
CA SER A 425 -27.18 2.09 -14.35
C SER A 425 -28.04 0.90 -13.91
N VAL A 426 -29.10 0.59 -14.67
CA VAL A 426 -29.94 -0.59 -14.38
C VAL A 426 -29.15 -1.89 -14.60
N LEU A 427 -28.44 -2.05 -15.72
CA LEU A 427 -27.60 -3.22 -15.98
C LEU A 427 -26.55 -3.43 -14.89
N ALA A 428 -25.82 -2.37 -14.50
CA ALA A 428 -24.85 -2.44 -13.41
C ALA A 428 -25.51 -2.84 -12.08
N GLY A 429 -26.70 -2.32 -11.78
CA GLY A 429 -27.47 -2.70 -10.58
C GLY A 429 -27.88 -4.18 -10.56
N PHE A 430 -28.29 -4.73 -11.70
CA PHE A 430 -28.58 -6.16 -11.83
C PHE A 430 -27.32 -7.02 -11.71
N SER A 431 -26.23 -6.61 -12.36
CA SER A 431 -24.92 -7.29 -12.30
C SER A 431 -24.43 -7.47 -10.86
N GLU A 432 -24.55 -6.41 -10.05
CA GLU A 432 -24.06 -6.41 -8.67
C GLU A 432 -25.13 -6.75 -7.63
N SER A 433 -26.29 -7.25 -8.07
CA SER A 433 -27.31 -7.76 -7.16
C SER A 433 -26.79 -9.00 -6.42
N ALA A 434 -27.21 -9.17 -5.15
CA ALA A 434 -26.82 -10.33 -4.35
C ALA A 434 -27.21 -11.67 -5.02
N GLU A 435 -28.31 -11.67 -5.77
CA GLU A 435 -28.79 -12.84 -6.51
C GLU A 435 -27.85 -13.19 -7.68
N ASN A 436 -27.44 -12.21 -8.49
CA ASN A 436 -26.46 -12.46 -9.56
C ASN A 436 -25.09 -12.85 -9.01
N ILE A 437 -24.60 -12.17 -7.97
CA ILE A 437 -23.34 -12.53 -7.30
C ILE A 437 -23.37 -14.00 -6.86
N THR A 438 -24.47 -14.44 -6.24
CA THR A 438 -24.67 -15.83 -5.81
C THR A 438 -24.74 -16.79 -7.00
N GLY A 439 -25.41 -16.39 -8.10
CA GLY A 439 -25.54 -17.19 -9.32
C GLY A 439 -24.22 -17.38 -10.06
N VAL A 440 -23.34 -16.36 -10.06
CA VAL A 440 -22.03 -16.38 -10.73
C VAL A 440 -20.97 -17.08 -9.87
N ALA A 441 -21.05 -17.00 -8.54
CA ALA A 441 -20.00 -17.47 -7.63
C ALA A 441 -19.46 -18.88 -7.94
N PRO A 442 -20.29 -19.90 -8.24
CA PRO A 442 -19.78 -21.23 -8.59
C PRO A 442 -18.90 -21.26 -9.84
N ALA A 443 -19.14 -20.39 -10.83
CA ALA A 443 -18.40 -20.35 -12.09
C ALA A 443 -17.01 -19.72 -11.96
N ILE A 444 -16.79 -18.93 -10.91
CA ILE A 444 -15.55 -18.17 -10.68
C ILE A 444 -14.86 -18.54 -9.37
N ALA A 445 -15.30 -19.61 -8.69
CA ALA A 445 -14.82 -19.98 -7.35
C ALA A 445 -13.29 -20.20 -7.30
N ASP A 446 -12.71 -20.74 -8.37
CA ASP A 446 -11.28 -21.01 -8.52
C ASP A 446 -10.49 -19.81 -9.08
N GLY A 447 -11.16 -18.66 -9.26
CA GLY A 447 -10.62 -17.48 -9.96
C GLY A 447 -11.02 -17.41 -11.44
N ILE A 448 -10.57 -16.35 -12.11
CA ILE A 448 -10.97 -16.00 -13.47
C ILE A 448 -9.73 -15.95 -14.37
N TRP A 449 -9.69 -16.82 -15.39
CA TRP A 449 -8.59 -16.85 -16.36
C TRP A 449 -8.77 -15.81 -17.47
N TYR A 450 -7.71 -15.07 -17.77
CA TYR A 450 -7.66 -14.14 -18.90
C TYR A 450 -6.25 -14.02 -19.50
N VAL A 451 -6.13 -13.40 -20.67
CA VAL A 451 -4.86 -13.27 -21.45
C VAL A 451 -4.58 -11.84 -21.86
#